data_AF-A0AAD8GV23-F1
#
_entry.id   AF-A0AAD8GV23-F1
#
_cell.length_a   1.000
_cell.length_b   1.000
_cell.length_c   1.000
_cell.angle_alpha   90.00
_cell.angle_beta   90.00
_cell.angle_gamma   90.00
#
_symmetry.space_group_name_H-M   'P 1'
#
loop_
_entity.id
_entity.type
_entity.pdbx_description
1 polymer ?
#
loop_
_entity_poly.entity_id
_entity_poly.type
_entity_poly.pdbx_seq_one_letter_code
_entity_poly.pdbx_strand_id
1 'polypeptide(L)'
;MEQVLISTRAMSQLIRLLEEHLSTILHSPKILLAILLCYGLMEDPGCSSFGNGAMMELGPFRVNSDGKTLSQNKYVWNNKANMLFLELPAGTVGFSYSNTTSDYVTGDTKAAEDAYTFMINWLERFPEYQNRDFFITGESYAEHYIPQIITGDY
;
A
#
# COMPACT_ATOMS: atom_id res chain seq x y z
N MET A 1 -22.81 -4.45 3.40
CA MET A 1 -21.35 -4.28 3.52
C MET A 1 -20.84 -3.94 2.14
N GLU A 2 -21.05 -2.70 1.71
CA GLU A 2 -20.39 -2.19 0.51
C GLU A 2 -18.92 -1.97 0.86
N GLN A 3 -18.07 -2.59 0.07
CA GLN A 3 -16.63 -2.67 0.28
C GLN A 3 -16.03 -1.26 0.30
N VAL A 4 -15.21 -0.98 1.32
CA VAL A 4 -14.25 0.14 1.26
C VAL A 4 -13.49 -0.03 -0.05
N LEU A 5 -13.69 0.89 -0.98
CA LEU A 5 -13.05 0.88 -2.30
C LEU A 5 -11.61 1.38 -2.11
N ILE A 6 -10.81 0.63 -1.36
CA ILE A 6 -9.36 0.84 -1.27
C ILE A 6 -8.85 0.70 -2.70
N SER A 7 -8.30 1.80 -3.22
CA SER A 7 -8.17 2.13 -4.63
C SER A 7 -7.46 1.06 -5.46
N THR A 8 -8.19 0.01 -5.84
CA THR A 8 -7.68 -1.01 -6.78
C THR A 8 -7.77 -0.51 -8.22
N ARG A 9 -8.58 0.50 -8.56
CA ARG A 9 -8.74 0.96 -9.95
C ARG A 9 -7.57 1.80 -10.46
N ALA A 10 -7.08 2.77 -9.68
CA ALA A 10 -5.91 3.55 -10.09
C ALA A 10 -4.63 2.71 -10.05
N MET A 11 -4.50 1.87 -9.01
CA MET A 11 -3.33 1.00 -8.84
C MET A 11 -3.32 -0.17 -9.82
N SER A 12 -4.46 -0.76 -10.17
CA SER A 12 -4.50 -1.83 -11.20
C SER A 12 -4.18 -1.34 -12.60
N GLN A 13 -4.55 -0.11 -12.97
CA GLN A 13 -4.11 0.47 -14.25
C GLN A 13 -2.61 0.77 -14.26
N LEU A 14 -2.06 1.23 -13.12
CA LEU A 14 -0.61 1.42 -12.99
C LEU A 14 0.14 0.09 -12.99
N ILE A 15 -0.37 -0.94 -12.30
CA ILE A 15 0.15 -2.32 -12.32
C ILE A 15 0.16 -2.87 -13.75
N ARG A 16 -0.92 -2.65 -14.53
CA ARG A 16 -1.01 -3.13 -15.91
C ARG A 16 -0.12 -2.35 -16.90
N LEU A 17 0.08 -1.05 -16.67
CA LEU A 17 1.07 -0.24 -17.40
C LEU A 17 2.52 -0.60 -17.05
N LEU A 18 2.73 -1.16 -15.85
CA LEU A 18 4.02 -1.66 -15.41
C LEU A 18 4.27 -3.09 -15.90
N GLU A 19 3.25 -3.96 -15.97
CA GLU A 19 3.36 -5.35 -16.44
C GLU A 19 4.05 -5.51 -17.81
N GLU A 20 3.90 -4.55 -18.74
CA GLU A 20 4.55 -4.61 -20.07
C GLU A 20 6.07 -4.33 -20.05
N HIS A 21 6.64 -3.84 -18.95
CA HIS A 21 8.10 -3.64 -18.78
C HIS A 21 8.72 -4.50 -17.67
N LEU A 22 7.91 -5.29 -16.96
CA LEU A 22 8.31 -5.99 -15.74
C LEU A 22 8.26 -7.53 -15.87
N SER A 23 8.49 -8.10 -17.06
CA SER A 23 8.53 -9.56 -17.26
C SER A 23 9.59 -10.28 -16.39
N THR A 24 10.58 -9.56 -15.88
CA THR A 24 11.59 -10.05 -14.93
C THR A 24 11.11 -10.07 -13.46
N ILE A 25 10.03 -9.40 -13.09
CA ILE A 25 9.70 -9.07 -11.69
C ILE A 25 8.69 -10.03 -11.04
N LEU A 26 7.89 -10.73 -11.83
CA LEU A 26 6.95 -11.76 -11.33
C LEU A 26 7.62 -12.98 -10.67
N HIS A 27 8.95 -13.11 -10.78
CA HIS A 27 9.71 -14.29 -10.36
C HIS A 27 10.17 -14.28 -8.89
N SER A 28 10.05 -13.17 -8.15
CA SER A 28 10.43 -13.21 -6.73
C SER A 28 9.40 -14.04 -5.94
N PRO A 29 9.83 -15.04 -5.14
CA PRO A 29 8.93 -15.80 -4.28
C PRO A 29 8.47 -15.01 -3.06
N LYS A 30 8.88 -13.74 -2.92
CA LYS A 30 8.56 -12.88 -1.77
C LYS A 30 7.57 -11.79 -2.16
N ILE A 31 6.63 -11.52 -1.27
CA ILE A 31 5.71 -10.38 -1.33
C ILE A 31 5.99 -9.52 -0.11
N LEU A 32 6.08 -8.22 -0.35
CA LEU A 32 6.29 -7.22 0.69
C LEU A 32 5.15 -6.21 0.61
N LEU A 33 4.28 -6.24 1.60
CA LEU A 33 3.29 -5.19 1.84
C LEU A 33 3.97 -4.06 2.61
N ALA A 34 4.14 -2.92 1.96
CA ALA A 34 4.65 -1.69 2.53
C ALA A 34 3.49 -0.77 2.92
N ILE A 35 3.36 -0.53 4.22
CA ILE A 35 2.41 0.40 4.82
C ILE A 35 3.22 1.53 5.43
N LEU A 36 3.27 2.69 4.78
CA LEU A 36 3.96 3.86 5.31
C LEU A 36 2.94 4.84 5.85
N LEU A 37 3.00 5.11 7.15
CA LEU A 37 2.06 5.99 7.83
C LEU A 37 2.85 6.99 8.65
N CYS A 38 3.00 8.21 8.14
CA CYS A 38 3.61 9.29 8.91
C CYS A 38 2.54 10.03 9.72
N TYR A 39 2.93 10.45 10.92
CA TYR A 39 2.20 11.43 11.71
C TYR A 39 2.31 12.81 11.03
N GLY A 40 1.19 13.39 10.61
CA GLY A 40 1.15 14.83 10.43
C GLY A 40 1.35 15.49 11.79
N LEU A 41 2.34 16.36 11.95
CA LEU A 41 2.37 17.27 13.10
C LEU A 41 1.04 18.04 13.05
N MET A 42 0.16 17.77 14.03
CA MET A 42 -1.24 18.20 14.19
C MET A 42 -2.28 17.17 13.68
N GLU A 43 -2.75 16.36 14.62
CA GLU A 43 -4.10 15.74 14.72
C GLU A 43 -4.67 14.84 13.61
N ASP A 44 -3.93 14.46 12.56
CA ASP A 44 -4.42 13.44 11.61
C ASP A 44 -3.33 12.45 11.15
N PRO A 45 -3.51 11.12 11.36
CA PRO A 45 -2.67 10.12 10.72
C PRO A 45 -3.01 10.07 9.23
N GLY A 46 -2.03 10.40 8.38
CA GLY A 46 -2.23 10.29 6.95
C GLY A 46 -1.07 10.73 6.08
N CYS A 47 -0.19 9.79 5.74
CA CYS A 47 0.73 9.96 4.63
C CYS A 47 0.51 8.86 3.60
N SER A 48 0.63 9.23 2.34
CA SER A 48 0.41 8.34 1.21
C SER A 48 1.58 7.35 1.10
N SER A 49 1.33 6.06 1.36
CA SER A 49 2.30 4.99 1.10
C SER A 49 2.75 4.97 -0.37
N PHE A 50 1.89 5.40 -1.29
CA PHE A 50 2.23 5.52 -2.69
C PHE A 50 3.14 6.73 -2.96
N GLY A 51 2.75 7.91 -2.48
CA GLY A 51 3.49 9.16 -2.67
C GLY A 51 4.87 9.13 -2.04
N ASN A 52 4.96 8.76 -0.76
CA ASN A 52 6.23 8.75 -0.05
C ASN A 52 6.96 7.41 -0.30
N GLY A 53 6.31 6.30 0.03
CA GLY A 53 6.94 4.98 -0.06
C GLY A 53 7.29 4.57 -1.49
N ALA A 54 6.34 4.61 -2.42
CA ALA A 54 6.61 4.18 -3.80
C ALA A 54 7.42 5.22 -4.58
N MET A 55 7.03 6.49 -4.52
CA MET A 55 7.60 7.52 -5.42
C MET A 55 8.81 8.25 -4.84
N MET A 56 9.03 8.26 -3.53
CA MET A 56 10.17 8.96 -2.91
C MET A 56 11.22 8.03 -2.29
N GLU A 57 10.86 6.80 -1.92
CA GLU A 57 11.74 5.94 -1.12
C GLU A 57 12.09 4.57 -1.73
N LEU A 58 11.13 3.68 -1.91
CA LEU A 58 11.43 2.25 -2.16
C LEU A 58 11.07 1.77 -3.57
N GLY A 59 10.16 2.48 -4.23
CA GLY A 59 9.65 2.08 -5.53
C GLY A 59 10.61 2.36 -6.71
N PRO A 60 10.26 1.87 -7.90
CA PRO A 60 11.12 1.85 -9.07
C PRO A 60 11.40 3.23 -9.69
N PHE A 61 10.58 4.23 -9.36
CA PHE A 61 10.64 5.56 -9.95
C PHE A 61 10.72 6.65 -8.89
N ARG A 62 11.25 7.80 -9.31
CA ARG A 62 11.27 9.07 -8.58
C ARG A 62 10.58 10.16 -9.37
N VAL A 63 9.82 11.00 -8.69
CA VAL A 63 9.28 12.22 -9.28
C VAL A 63 10.40 13.25 -9.40
N ASN A 64 10.64 13.74 -10.61
CA ASN A 64 11.64 14.78 -10.85
C ASN A 64 11.14 16.14 -10.35
N SER A 65 12.07 17.10 -10.22
CA SER A 65 11.76 18.45 -9.71
C SER A 65 10.75 19.24 -10.57
N ASP A 66 10.50 18.81 -11.81
CA ASP A 66 9.48 19.39 -12.68
C ASP A 66 8.04 18.97 -12.32
N GLY A 67 7.89 17.99 -11.41
CA GLY A 67 6.60 17.43 -11.00
C GLY A 67 5.84 16.69 -12.10
N LYS A 68 6.49 16.41 -13.24
CA LYS A 68 5.85 15.89 -14.46
C LYS A 68 6.54 14.66 -15.01
N THR A 69 7.84 14.52 -14.81
CA THR A 69 8.62 13.40 -15.32
C THR A 69 9.10 12.48 -14.21
N LEU A 70 9.36 11.22 -14.58
CA LEU A 70 9.88 10.20 -13.69
C LEU A 70 11.32 9.85 -14.05
N SER A 71 12.16 9.63 -13.05
CA SER A 71 13.48 9.01 -13.22
C SER A 71 13.53 7.65 -12.54
N GLN A 72 14.39 6.76 -13.02
CA GLN A 72 14.57 5.45 -12.41
C GLN A 72 15.32 5.58 -11.08
N ASN A 73 14.82 4.90 -10.05
CA ASN A 73 15.54 4.71 -8.81
C ASN A 73 16.57 3.56 -9.01
N LYS A 74 17.81 3.74 -8.53
CA LYS A 74 18.85 2.70 -8.60
C LYS A 74 18.75 1.68 -7.46
N TYR A 75 18.15 2.06 -6.34
CA TYR A 75 18.07 1.27 -5.11
C TYR A 75 16.63 0.85 -4.84
N VAL A 76 16.11 0.02 -5.73
CA VAL A 76 14.69 -0.33 -5.75
C VAL A 76 14.45 -1.65 -5.02
N TRP A 77 13.47 -1.66 -4.14
CA TRP A 77 13.16 -2.85 -3.34
C TRP A 77 12.40 -3.91 -4.14
N ASN A 78 11.76 -3.51 -5.25
CA ASN A 78 11.11 -4.45 -6.15
C ASN A 78 12.07 -5.42 -6.87
N ASN A 79 13.40 -5.19 -6.79
CA ASN A 79 14.40 -6.16 -7.21
C ASN A 79 14.50 -7.38 -6.28
N LYS A 80 13.93 -7.31 -5.08
CA LYS A 80 14.02 -8.36 -4.05
C LYS A 80 12.66 -8.94 -3.65
N ALA A 81 11.58 -8.20 -3.80
CA ALA A 81 10.21 -8.64 -3.49
C ALA A 81 9.18 -8.00 -4.42
N ASN A 82 8.01 -8.63 -4.54
CA ASN A 82 6.84 -7.97 -5.14
C ASN A 82 6.29 -6.98 -4.12
N MET A 83 6.22 -5.70 -4.45
CA MET A 83 5.85 -4.66 -3.49
C MET A 83 4.41 -4.21 -3.66
N LEU A 84 3.68 -4.13 -2.56
CA LEU A 84 2.34 -3.54 -2.48
C LEU A 84 2.41 -2.30 -1.59
N PHE A 85 1.95 -1.16 -2.08
CA PHE A 85 1.88 0.09 -1.30
C PHE A 85 0.41 0.36 -0.96
N LEU A 86 0.06 0.20 0.31
CA LEU A 86 -1.32 0.28 0.76
C LEU A 86 -1.60 1.62 1.45
N GLU A 87 -2.62 2.32 0.99
CA GLU A 87 -3.04 3.62 1.54
C GLU A 87 -4.23 3.43 2.48
N LEU A 88 -4.04 3.80 3.75
CA LEU A 88 -5.01 3.69 4.83
C LEU A 88 -4.86 4.89 5.78
N PRO A 89 -5.91 5.34 6.47
CA PRO A 89 -7.31 4.94 6.31
C PRO A 89 -7.95 5.46 5.02
N ALA A 90 -9.13 4.94 4.68
CA ALA A 90 -9.90 5.48 3.56
C ALA A 90 -10.41 6.90 3.87
N GLY A 91 -10.38 7.79 2.88
CA GLY A 91 -10.87 9.17 2.95
C GLY A 91 -9.84 10.18 3.43
N THR A 92 -8.93 9.79 4.32
CA THR A 92 -7.90 10.68 4.86
C THR A 92 -6.54 10.52 4.17
N VAL A 93 -6.31 9.41 3.46
CA VAL A 93 -5.00 9.11 2.86
C VAL A 93 -5.06 8.86 1.36
N GLY A 94 -4.35 9.71 0.63
CA GLY A 94 -4.03 9.51 -0.78
C GLY A 94 -5.26 9.32 -1.66
N PHE A 95 -5.34 8.16 -2.32
CA PHE A 95 -6.43 7.83 -3.24
C PHE A 95 -7.47 6.87 -2.64
N SER A 96 -7.32 6.44 -1.38
CA SER A 96 -8.30 5.56 -0.74
C SER A 96 -9.56 6.33 -0.34
N TYR A 97 -10.75 5.82 -0.67
CA TYR A 97 -12.03 6.48 -0.39
C TYR A 97 -13.15 5.48 -0.08
N SER A 98 -14.24 5.97 0.50
CA SER A 98 -15.50 5.24 0.68
C SER A 98 -16.67 6.03 0.12
N ASN A 99 -17.71 5.32 -0.35
CA ASN A 99 -18.98 5.95 -0.71
C ASN A 99 -19.83 6.28 0.53
N THR A 100 -19.46 5.77 1.70
CA THR A 100 -20.18 5.93 2.95
C THR A 100 -19.41 6.84 3.90
N THR A 101 -19.96 8.01 4.21
CA THR A 101 -19.27 9.03 5.02
C THR A 101 -18.91 8.56 6.44
N SER A 102 -19.68 7.62 7.02
CA SER A 102 -19.36 7.09 8.35
C SER A 102 -18.05 6.30 8.39
N ASP A 103 -17.58 5.78 7.25
CA ASP A 103 -16.32 5.03 7.18
C ASP A 103 -15.09 5.93 7.38
N TYR A 104 -15.27 7.26 7.30
CA TYR A 104 -14.22 8.23 7.57
C TYR A 104 -14.04 8.51 9.06
N VAL A 105 -14.94 8.03 9.91
CA VAL A 105 -14.73 8.00 11.36
C VAL A 105 -13.91 6.75 11.66
N THR A 106 -12.59 6.94 11.69
CA THR A 106 -11.62 5.84 11.78
C THR A 106 -10.75 5.94 13.04
N GLY A 107 -10.08 4.85 13.36
CA GLY A 107 -9.12 4.72 14.45
C GLY A 107 -8.23 3.50 14.20
N ASP A 108 -7.35 3.18 15.14
CA ASP A 108 -6.29 2.21 14.88
C ASP A 108 -6.82 0.82 14.52
N THR A 109 -7.76 0.35 15.33
CA THR A 109 -8.45 -0.92 15.13
C THR A 109 -9.12 -1.01 13.76
N LYS A 110 -9.85 0.05 13.36
CA LYS A 110 -10.62 0.06 12.11
C LYS A 110 -9.69 0.01 10.89
N ALA A 111 -8.61 0.78 10.90
CA ALA A 111 -7.64 0.75 9.81
C ALA A 111 -6.90 -0.60 9.74
N ALA A 112 -6.65 -1.26 10.86
CA ALA A 112 -6.08 -2.61 10.89
C ALA A 112 -7.04 -3.67 10.31
N GLU A 113 -8.33 -3.61 10.67
CA GLU A 113 -9.37 -4.48 10.08
C GLU A 113 -9.52 -4.29 8.57
N ASP A 114 -9.48 -3.03 8.11
CA ASP A 114 -9.57 -2.70 6.69
C ASP A 114 -8.32 -3.16 5.92
N ALA A 115 -7.13 -3.08 6.54
CA ALA A 115 -5.90 -3.62 5.99
C ALA A 115 -5.95 -5.14 5.83
N TYR A 116 -6.44 -5.83 6.87
CA TYR A 116 -6.61 -7.28 6.85
C TYR A 116 -7.62 -7.70 5.77
N THR A 117 -8.76 -7.02 5.70
CA THR A 117 -9.78 -7.27 4.67
C THR A 117 -9.25 -7.03 3.26
N PHE A 118 -8.47 -5.97 3.05
CA PHE A 118 -7.78 -5.72 1.78
C PHE A 118 -6.87 -6.89 1.41
N MET A 119 -6.07 -7.40 2.35
CA MET A 119 -5.11 -8.48 2.10
C MET A 119 -5.81 -9.77 1.67
N ILE A 120 -6.90 -10.15 2.35
CA ILE A 120 -7.70 -11.33 1.96
C ILE A 120 -8.27 -11.15 0.55
N ASN A 121 -8.93 -10.03 0.28
CA ASN A 121 -9.51 -9.74 -1.04
C ASN A 121 -8.45 -9.68 -2.16
N TRP A 122 -7.25 -9.18 -1.85
CA TRP A 122 -6.15 -9.13 -2.80
C TRP A 122 -5.62 -10.53 -3.12
N LEU A 123 -5.45 -11.40 -2.12
CA LEU A 123 -5.02 -12.79 -2.31
C LEU A 123 -6.08 -13.65 -3.01
N GLU A 124 -7.37 -13.36 -2.82
CA GLU A 124 -8.45 -14.00 -3.60
C GLU A 124 -8.41 -13.55 -5.06
N ARG A 125 -8.12 -12.27 -5.31
CA ARG A 125 -8.04 -11.71 -6.66
C ARG A 125 -6.79 -12.16 -7.42
N PHE A 126 -5.67 -12.36 -6.72
CA PHE A 126 -4.39 -12.76 -7.28
C PHE A 126 -3.89 -14.07 -6.62
N PRO A 127 -4.54 -15.21 -6.89
CA PRO A 127 -4.26 -16.48 -6.23
C PRO A 127 -2.83 -17.01 -6.45
N GLU A 128 -2.13 -16.57 -7.50
CA GLU A 128 -0.73 -16.91 -7.81
C GLU A 128 0.29 -16.42 -6.75
N TYR A 129 -0.17 -15.65 -5.78
CA TYR A 129 0.61 -15.10 -4.68
C TYR A 129 0.34 -15.78 -3.32
N GLN A 130 -0.69 -16.63 -3.19
CA GLN A 130 -1.11 -17.22 -1.90
C GLN A 130 -0.06 -18.07 -1.19
N ASN A 131 0.86 -18.71 -1.94
CA ASN A 131 1.89 -19.60 -1.39
C ASN A 131 3.27 -18.95 -1.33
N ARG A 132 3.34 -17.62 -1.39
CA ARG A 132 4.61 -16.87 -1.35
C ARG A 132 4.89 -16.37 0.07
N ASP A 133 6.16 -16.20 0.39
CA ASP A 133 6.55 -15.59 1.67
C ASP A 133 6.00 -14.16 1.70
N PHE A 134 5.17 -13.85 2.69
CA PHE A 134 4.52 -12.56 2.85
C PHE A 134 5.10 -11.81 4.04
N PHE A 135 5.56 -10.59 3.79
CA PHE A 135 6.14 -9.71 4.80
C PHE A 135 5.34 -8.41 4.86
N ILE A 136 5.11 -7.92 6.08
CA ILE A 136 4.53 -6.60 6.31
C ILE A 136 5.65 -5.71 6.83
N THR A 137 5.84 -4.56 6.19
CA THR A 137 6.80 -3.55 6.60
C THR A 137 6.11 -2.19 6.67
N GLY A 138 6.66 -1.31 7.48
CA GLY A 138 6.21 0.06 7.55
C GLY A 138 7.19 0.93 8.30
N GLU A 139 6.90 2.22 8.29
CA GLU A 139 7.69 3.24 8.97
C GLU A 139 6.78 4.19 9.73
N SER A 140 7.34 4.78 10.78
CA SER A 140 6.67 5.71 11.69
C SER A 140 5.47 5.04 12.34
N TYR A 141 4.26 5.62 12.23
CA TYR A 141 3.08 5.15 12.94
C TYR A 141 2.58 3.78 12.47
N ALA A 142 3.09 3.27 11.35
CA ALA A 142 2.89 1.88 10.93
C ALA A 142 3.32 0.87 12.02
N GLU A 143 4.24 1.24 12.92
CA GLU A 143 4.61 0.40 14.06
C GLU A 143 3.47 0.11 15.05
N HIS A 144 2.40 0.92 15.05
CA HIS A 144 1.20 0.68 15.87
C HIS A 144 0.20 -0.24 15.14
N TYR A 145 0.09 -0.07 13.82
CA TYR A 145 -0.81 -0.86 12.98
C TYR A 145 -0.30 -2.27 12.72
N ILE A 146 0.99 -2.43 12.42
CA ILE A 146 1.55 -3.72 12.00
C ILE A 146 1.32 -4.80 13.06
N PRO A 147 1.56 -4.57 14.37
CA PRO A 147 1.23 -5.56 15.40
C PRO A 147 -0.25 -5.93 15.39
N GLN A 148 -1.17 -4.95 15.31
CA GLN A 148 -2.61 -5.20 15.31
C GLN A 148 -3.08 -6.00 14.09
N ILE A 149 -2.52 -5.69 12.91
CA ILE A 149 -2.80 -6.43 11.66
C ILE A 149 -2.33 -7.89 11.77
N ILE A 150 -1.18 -8.13 12.42
CA ILE A 150 -0.59 -9.48 12.55
C ILE A 150 -1.29 -10.30 13.63
N THR A 151 -1.62 -9.71 14.79
CA THR A 151 -2.24 -10.44 15.89
C THR A 151 -3.72 -10.70 15.64
N GLY A 152 -4.39 -9.81 14.91
CA GLY A 152 -5.85 -9.86 14.76
C GLY A 152 -6.60 -9.62 16.07
N ASP A 153 -5.91 -9.08 17.08
CA ASP A 153 -6.49 -8.68 18.36
C ASP A 153 -7.02 -7.24 18.21
N TYR A 154 -8.28 -7.15 17.76
CA TYR A 154 -9.02 -5.91 17.53
C TYR A 154 -9.86 -5.52 18.75
#